data_AF-A0A0D3A5U0-F1
#
_entry.id   AF-A0A0D3A5U0-F1
#
_cell.length_a   1.000
_cell.length_b   1.000
_cell.length_c   1.000
_cell.angle_alpha   90.00
_cell.angle_beta   90.00
_cell.angle_gamma   90.00
#
_symmetry.space_group_name_H-M   'P 1'
#
loop_
_entity.id
_entity.type
_entity.pdbx_description
1 polymer ?
#
loop_
_entity_poly.entity_id
_entity_poly.type
_entity_poly.pdbx_seq_one_letter_code
_entity_poly.pdbx_strand_id
1 'polypeptide(L)'
;MAYTNKKTGQIDDSLVREVVSLVQTQVQDEVSQLQTEDDDSTASTNLSRFRINEIVESSVQKKKGRLVGLGRRPRSVPPSSTSPPFVDPEVLTAQLKDKDDCISLLET
;
A
#
# COMPACT_ATOMS: atom_id res chain seq x y z
N MET A 1 -39.20 -16.91 -31.35
CA MET A 1 -38.54 -17.89 -30.46
C MET A 1 -38.51 -19.23 -31.18
N ALA A 2 -37.43 -19.53 -31.90
CA ALA A 2 -37.34 -20.70 -32.78
C ALA A 2 -36.67 -21.92 -32.12
N TYR A 3 -36.24 -21.79 -30.86
CA TYR A 3 -35.38 -22.78 -30.19
C TYR A 3 -35.93 -23.26 -28.84
N THR A 4 -37.08 -22.73 -28.40
CA THR A 4 -37.71 -23.06 -27.12
C THR A 4 -39.13 -23.57 -27.33
N ASN A 5 -39.50 -24.60 -26.58
CA ASN A 5 -40.83 -25.17 -26.60
C ASN A 5 -41.82 -24.20 -25.94
N LYS A 6 -42.83 -23.75 -26.69
CA LYS A 6 -43.79 -22.74 -26.22
C LYS A 6 -44.66 -23.21 -25.05
N LYS A 7 -44.79 -24.53 -24.84
CA LYS A 7 -45.58 -25.10 -23.75
C LYS A 7 -44.77 -25.29 -22.47
N THR A 8 -43.50 -25.69 -22.59
CA THR A 8 -42.65 -26.03 -21.43
C THR A 8 -41.62 -24.94 -21.09
N GLY A 9 -41.36 -24.00 -22.00
CA GLY A 9 -40.32 -22.98 -21.85
C GLY A 9 -38.88 -23.50 -22.00
N GLN A 10 -38.70 -24.80 -22.23
CA GLN A 10 -37.39 -25.42 -22.32
C GLN A 10 -36.78 -25.31 -23.71
N ILE A 11 -35.45 -25.37 -23.78
CA ILE A 11 -34.70 -25.45 -25.04
C ILE A 11 -34.88 -26.85 -25.63
N ASP A 12 -35.42 -26.91 -26.84
CA ASP A 12 -35.74 -28.17 -27.55
C ASP A 12 -34.49 -28.73 -28.27
N ASP A 13 -33.65 -27.85 -28.78
CA ASP A 13 -32.39 -28.20 -29.43
C ASP A 13 -31.36 -28.69 -28.40
N SER A 14 -30.88 -29.92 -28.58
CA SER A 14 -29.94 -30.56 -27.65
C SER A 14 -28.59 -29.85 -27.59
N LEU A 15 -28.08 -29.38 -28.73
CA LEU A 15 -26.79 -28.69 -28.79
C LEU A 15 -26.88 -27.31 -28.12
N VAL A 16 -27.95 -26.58 -28.42
CA VAL A 16 -28.17 -25.26 -27.80
C VAL A 16 -28.35 -25.41 -26.29
N ARG A 17 -29.03 -26.46 -25.82
CA ARG A 17 -29.20 -26.73 -24.39
C ARG A 17 -27.87 -27.02 -23.70
N GLU A 18 -27.00 -27.82 -24.30
CA GLU A 18 -25.67 -28.12 -23.75
C GLU A 18 -24.77 -26.88 -23.69
N VAL A 19 -24.78 -26.07 -24.76
CA VAL A 19 -24.01 -24.81 -24.80
C VAL A 19 -24.53 -23.84 -23.73
N VAL A 20 -25.84 -23.67 -23.59
CA VAL A 20 -26.42 -22.79 -22.56
C VAL A 20 -26.10 -23.28 -21.16
N SER A 21 -26.17 -24.60 -20.92
CA SER A 21 -25.77 -25.18 -19.63
C SER A 21 -24.31 -24.92 -19.31
N LEU A 22 -23.41 -25.13 -20.27
CA LEU A 22 -21.98 -24.89 -20.12
C LEU A 22 -21.69 -23.43 -19.79
N VAL A 23 -22.27 -22.50 -20.56
CA VAL A 23 -22.11 -21.05 -20.34
C VAL A 23 -22.68 -20.65 -18.98
N GLN A 24 -23.82 -21.19 -18.56
CA GLN A 24 -24.42 -20.87 -17.28
C GLN A 24 -23.57 -21.36 -16.11
N THR A 25 -23.01 -22.58 -16.20
CA THR A 25 -22.06 -23.10 -15.21
C THR A 25 -20.79 -22.26 -15.18
N GLN A 26 -20.22 -21.91 -16.33
CA GLN A 26 -19.01 -21.09 -16.41
C GLN A 26 -19.22 -19.70 -15.81
N VAL A 27 -20.32 -19.03 -16.17
CA VAL A 27 -20.67 -17.72 -15.60
C VAL A 27 -20.84 -17.82 -14.08
N GLN A 28 -21.45 -18.88 -13.57
CA GLN A 28 -21.58 -19.10 -12.13
C GLN A 28 -20.23 -19.30 -11.46
N ASP A 29 -19.34 -20.13 -12.02
CA ASP A 29 -18.01 -20.38 -11.47
C ASP A 29 -17.12 -19.14 -11.51
N GLU A 30 -17.21 -18.33 -12.57
CA GLU A 30 -16.49 -17.06 -12.69
C GLU A 30 -17.05 -16.02 -11.70
N VAL A 31 -18.37 -15.91 -11.54
CA VAL A 31 -18.99 -15.03 -10.54
C VAL A 31 -18.66 -15.49 -9.12
N SER A 32 -18.61 -16.79 -8.85
CA SER A 32 -18.19 -17.33 -7.55
C SER A 32 -16.72 -17.06 -7.26
N GLN A 33 -15.83 -17.16 -8.27
CA GLN A 33 -14.43 -16.78 -8.12
C GLN A 33 -14.27 -15.29 -7.81
N LEU A 34 -15.04 -14.41 -8.46
CA LEU A 34 -15.04 -12.97 -8.17
C LEU A 34 -15.57 -12.59 -6.78
N GLN A 35 -16.31 -13.48 -6.10
CA GLN A 35 -16.67 -13.31 -4.69
C GLN A 35 -15.58 -13.79 -3.72
N THR A 36 -14.61 -14.55 -4.20
CA THR A 36 -13.44 -15.01 -3.43
C THR A 36 -12.14 -14.31 -3.84
N GLU A 37 -12.20 -13.38 -4.80
CA GLU A 37 -11.17 -12.37 -4.99
C GLU A 37 -11.35 -11.27 -3.93
N ASP A 38 -11.43 -11.69 -2.67
CA ASP A 38 -10.64 -11.00 -1.67
C ASP A 38 -9.21 -11.11 -2.19
N ASP A 39 -8.80 -10.05 -2.87
CA ASP A 39 -7.43 -9.60 -2.94
C ASP A 39 -6.80 -9.85 -1.57
N ASP A 40 -6.22 -11.04 -1.40
CA ASP A 40 -5.44 -11.42 -0.23
C ASP A 40 -4.09 -10.70 -0.27
N SER A 41 -4.04 -9.51 -0.89
CA SER A 41 -3.35 -8.36 -0.33
C SER A 41 -3.97 -8.03 1.04
N THR A 42 -3.82 -8.98 1.96
CA THR A 42 -4.16 -8.84 3.36
C THR A 42 -3.46 -7.57 3.84
N ALA A 43 -4.28 -6.57 4.13
CA ALA A 43 -3.96 -5.48 5.02
C ALA A 43 -2.79 -4.58 4.61
N SER A 44 -3.14 -3.33 4.29
CA SER A 44 -2.37 -2.15 4.69
C SER A 44 -2.06 -2.25 6.19
N THR A 45 -1.03 -3.00 6.55
CA THR A 45 -0.56 -3.14 7.92
C THR A 45 0.28 -1.89 8.19
N ASN A 46 -0.10 -1.15 9.23
CA ASN A 46 0.78 -0.18 9.87
C ASN A 46 1.95 -0.95 10.52
N LEU A 47 2.81 -1.58 9.72
CA LEU A 47 3.97 -2.30 10.20
C LEU A 47 4.97 -1.30 10.73
N SER A 48 5.54 -1.63 11.87
CA SER A 48 6.72 -0.93 12.35
C SER A 48 7.81 -0.98 11.27
N ARG A 49 8.52 0.14 11.10
CA ARG A 49 9.68 0.24 10.18
C ARG A 49 10.67 -0.91 10.36
N PHE A 50 10.81 -1.42 11.58
CA PHE A 50 11.66 -2.57 11.87
C PHE A 50 11.20 -3.84 11.15
N ARG A 51 9.89 -4.15 11.21
CA ARG A 51 9.30 -5.31 10.51
C ARG A 51 9.36 -5.16 9.00
N ILE A 52 9.14 -3.95 8.48
CA ILE A 52 9.27 -3.65 7.04
C ILE A 52 10.71 -3.94 6.57
N ASN A 53 11.73 -3.49 7.32
CA ASN A 53 13.12 -3.74 6.96
C ASN A 53 13.47 -5.23 6.95
N GLU A 54 12.96 -5.99 7.91
CA GLU A 54 13.15 -7.45 7.98
C GLU A 54 12.61 -8.16 6.74
N ILE A 55 11.38 -7.82 6.33
CA ILE A 55 10.72 -8.39 5.13
C ILE A 55 11.50 -8.02 3.86
N VAL A 56 11.95 -6.78 3.73
CA VAL A 56 12.75 -6.33 2.58
C VAL A 56 14.10 -7.05 2.53
N GLU A 57 14.76 -7.21 3.68
CA GLU A 57 16.08 -7.86 3.76
C GLU A 57 16.03 -9.37 3.50
N SER A 58 14.92 -10.05 3.81
CA SER A 58 14.72 -11.46 3.52
C SER A 58 14.33 -11.71 2.06
N SER A 59 13.62 -10.76 1.44
CA SER A 59 13.13 -10.89 0.06
C SER A 59 14.16 -10.53 -1.00
N VAL A 60 15.16 -9.70 -0.67
CA VAL A 60 16.15 -9.23 -1.64
C VAL A 60 17.36 -10.16 -1.72
N GLN A 61 17.76 -10.49 -2.95
CA GLN A 61 18.93 -11.33 -3.21
C GLN A 61 20.23 -10.69 -2.71
N LYS A 62 21.03 -11.46 -1.97
CA LYS A 62 22.33 -11.03 -1.44
C LYS A 62 23.45 -11.67 -2.25
N LYS A 63 24.34 -10.85 -2.83
CA LYS A 63 25.57 -11.31 -3.49
C LYS A 63 26.78 -10.78 -2.74
N LYS A 64 27.59 -11.69 -2.17
CA LYS A 64 28.78 -11.33 -1.36
C LYS A 64 28.45 -10.32 -0.25
N GLY A 65 27.36 -10.57 0.48
CA GLY A 65 26.87 -9.69 1.56
C GLY A 65 26.18 -8.40 1.11
N ARG A 66 26.12 -8.11 -0.20
CA ARG A 66 25.47 -6.92 -0.74
C ARG A 66 24.07 -7.26 -1.26
N LEU A 67 23.05 -6.54 -0.78
CA LEU A 67 21.70 -6.60 -1.33
C LEU A 67 21.73 -6.00 -2.75
N VAL A 68 21.36 -6.79 -3.75
CA VAL A 68 21.37 -6.39 -5.17
C VAL A 68 20.09 -5.63 -5.49
N GLY A 69 20.18 -4.57 -6.29
CA GLY A 69 19.00 -3.79 -6.73
C GLY A 69 18.51 -2.74 -5.73
N LEU A 70 18.93 -2.79 -4.46
CA LEU A 70 18.68 -1.71 -3.51
C LEU A 70 19.71 -0.60 -3.66
N GLY A 71 19.24 0.65 -3.74
CA GLY A 71 20.08 1.84 -3.71
C GLY A 71 20.93 1.93 -2.43
N ARG A 72 21.93 2.80 -2.43
CA ARG A 72 22.75 3.03 -1.24
C ARG A 72 21.84 3.56 -0.13
N ARG A 73 21.84 2.92 1.05
CA ARG A 73 21.17 3.46 2.25
C ARG A 73 21.70 4.89 2.47
N PRO A 74 20.88 5.94 2.35
CA PRO A 74 21.31 7.26 2.78
C PRO A 74 21.63 7.14 4.27
N ARG A 75 22.81 7.58 4.67
CA ARG A 75 23.16 7.66 6.09
C ARG A 75 22.09 8.54 6.73
N SER A 76 21.45 8.06 7.80
CA SER A 76 20.37 8.78 8.51
C SER A 76 20.80 10.14 9.05
N VAL A 77 22.09 10.42 9.01
CA VAL A 77 22.70 11.69 9.34
C VAL A 77 23.53 12.09 8.12
N PRO A 78 23.22 13.20 7.43
CA PRO A 78 24.19 13.80 6.52
C PRO A 78 25.48 14.02 7.33
N PRO A 79 26.68 13.74 6.79
CA PRO A 79 27.89 14.21 7.45
C PRO A 79 27.77 15.73 7.53
N SER A 80 27.49 16.26 8.72
CA SER A 80 27.53 17.69 8.97
C SER A 80 28.97 18.11 8.74
N SER A 81 29.28 18.63 7.56
CA SER A 81 30.63 19.07 7.18
C SER A 81 31.04 20.38 7.87
N THR A 82 30.13 20.95 8.65
CA THR A 82 30.33 22.17 9.43
C THR A 82 29.79 21.90 10.83
N SER A 83 30.64 22.07 11.84
CA SER A 83 30.18 22.22 13.22
C SER A 83 29.25 23.43 13.28
N PRO A 84 28.03 23.33 13.85
CA PRO A 84 27.18 24.50 14.03
C PRO A 84 27.98 25.62 14.72
N PRO A 85 27.86 26.88 14.30
CA PRO A 85 28.45 27.97 15.06
C PRO A 85 27.95 27.85 16.49
N PHE A 86 28.87 27.84 17.46
CA PHE A 86 28.49 27.84 18.86
C PHE A 86 27.72 29.13 19.14
N VAL A 87 26.43 29.00 19.45
CA VAL A 87 25.60 30.10 19.88
C VAL A 87 25.50 30.01 21.39
N ASP A 88 25.82 31.10 22.08
CA ASP A 88 25.75 31.19 23.53
C ASP A 88 24.31 30.95 24.02
N PRO A 89 24.08 29.98 24.93
CA PRO A 89 22.76 29.73 25.51
C PRO A 89 22.09 30.97 26.09
N GLU A 90 22.85 31.91 26.65
CA GLU A 90 22.29 33.14 27.23
C GLU A 90 21.62 34.02 26.15
N VAL A 91 22.27 34.15 24.99
CA VAL A 91 21.72 34.90 23.85
C VAL A 91 20.44 34.26 23.32
N LEU A 92 20.38 32.92 23.28
CA LEU A 92 19.18 32.20 22.86
C LEU A 92 18.02 32.40 23.83
N THR A 93 18.29 32.41 25.14
CA THR A 93 17.25 32.65 26.15
C THR A 93 16.72 34.08 26.12
N ALA A 94 17.59 35.07 25.89
CA ALA A 94 17.19 36.45 25.73
C ALA A 94 16.32 36.67 24.48
N GLN A 95 16.68 36.06 23.34
CA GLN A 95 15.87 36.12 22.13
C GLN A 95 14.51 35.43 22.27
N LEU A 96 14.45 34.31 22.99
CA LEU A 96 13.18 33.63 23.21
C LEU A 96 12.23 34.51 24.05
N LYS A 97 12.76 35.13 25.10
CA LYS A 97 12.02 36.06 25.96
C LYS A 97 11.47 37.27 25.18
N ASP A 98 12.30 37.90 24.36
CA ASP A 98 11.90 39.05 23.53
C ASP A 98 10.74 38.70 22.56
N LYS A 99 10.78 37.49 21.99
CA LYS A 99 9.70 37.00 21.12
C LYS A 99 8.42 36.73 21.90
N ASP A 100 8.52 36.16 23.09
CA ASP A 100 7.36 35.89 23.97
C ASP A 100 6.70 37.20 24.44
N ASP A 101 7.50 38.23 24.74
CA ASP A 101 7.01 39.56 25.10
C ASP A 101 6.31 40.25 23.91
N CYS A 102 6.88 40.12 22.70
CA CYS A 102 6.24 40.61 21.47
C CYS A 102 4.88 39.94 21.20
N ILE A 103 4.74 38.64 21.47
CA ILE A 103 3.47 37.91 21.33
C ILE A 103 2.47 38.40 22.38
N SER A 104 2.92 38.55 23.63
CA SER A 104 2.08 39.00 24.75
C SER A 104 1.48 40.39 24.51
N LEU A 105 2.20 41.28 23.82
CA LEU A 105 1.71 42.61 23.46
C LEU A 105 0.59 42.59 22.39
N LEU A 106 0.58 41.56 21.54
CA LEU A 106 -0.38 41.40 20.44
C LEU A 106 -1.63 40.62 20.86
N GLU A 107 -1.65 39.97 22.02
CA GLU A 107 -2.80 39.24 22.58
C GLU A 107 -3.79 40.13 23.38
N THR A 108 -3.89 41.41 23.03
CA THR A 108 -4.92 42.36 23.53
C THR A 108 -6.19 42.33 22.69
#